data_AF-A0A0B8QJ49-F1
#
_entry.id   AF-A0A0B8QJ49-F1
#
_cell.length_a   1.000
_cell.length_b   1.000
_cell.length_c   1.000
_cell.angle_alpha   90.00
_cell.angle_beta   90.00
_cell.angle_gamma   90.00
#
_symmetry.space_group_name_H-M   'P 1'
#
loop_
_entity.id
_entity.type
_entity.pdbx_description
1 polymer ?
#
loop_
_entity_poly.entity_id
_entity_poly.type
_entity_poly.pdbx_seq_one_letter_code
_entity_poly.pdbx_strand_id
1 'polypeptide(L)'
;MNDRIRKGDGVHSIEYGGETYYYRYLTSRHLETLNANQGHDLNVMAFILCACTPSGEPMFTLDDYDEVLDLPRMLINTIAHASSTGNGVAAARRLIQDPDRKFILQLATSTGWSIEYCEGLDFETLSELKALNSWVPFTPERQAGQLGVIASYMSSQIHKNPLSADKIFPYLQKNVPKFLEHPKVAKARSLLEPVSGSPDKIKEKQLELLIPALEEEVEMEKAKDTPDTYVIRELSKMIKDHKWQRTYQL
;
A
#
# COMPACT_ATOMS: atom_id res chain seq x y z
N MET A 1 16.09 -26.80 22.13
CA MET A 1 15.09 -25.79 22.51
C MET A 1 15.68 -24.47 22.06
N ASN A 2 15.32 -24.01 20.87
CA ASN A 2 16.07 -22.94 20.20
C ASN A 2 15.33 -21.62 20.35
N ASP A 3 15.79 -20.79 21.28
CA ASP A 3 15.37 -19.39 21.33
C ASP A 3 15.84 -18.68 20.07
N ARG A 4 14.89 -18.50 19.13
CA ARG A 4 15.05 -17.55 18.04
C ARG A 4 15.05 -16.16 18.65
N ILE A 5 16.24 -15.58 18.80
CA ILE A 5 16.43 -14.16 19.07
C ILE A 5 15.63 -13.39 18.02
N ARG A 6 14.45 -12.91 18.40
CA ARG A 6 13.67 -11.98 17.57
C ARG A 6 14.51 -10.71 17.48
N LYS A 7 14.75 -10.19 16.27
CA LYS A 7 15.29 -8.84 16.11
C LYS A 7 14.36 -7.90 16.87
N GLY A 8 14.89 -7.26 17.90
CA GLY A 8 14.09 -6.80 19.03
C GLY A 8 13.09 -5.72 18.68
N ASP A 9 12.03 -5.65 19.49
CA ASP A 9 11.14 -4.50 19.61
C ASP A 9 11.95 -3.32 20.17
N GLY A 10 12.67 -2.64 19.27
CA GLY A 10 13.50 -1.49 19.60
C GLY A 10 12.67 -0.41 20.29
N VAL A 11 13.25 0.20 21.31
CA VAL A 11 12.74 1.46 21.84
C VAL A 11 13.22 2.55 20.87
N HIS A 12 12.27 3.29 20.33
CA HIS A 12 12.48 4.44 19.45
C HIS A 12 12.24 5.72 20.25
N SER A 13 12.75 6.84 19.75
CA SER A 13 12.55 8.16 20.37
C SER A 13 12.14 9.22 19.36
N ILE A 14 11.49 10.26 19.86
CA ILE A 14 11.11 11.46 19.10
C ILE A 14 11.23 12.69 20.01
N GLU A 15 11.70 13.79 19.45
CA GLU A 15 11.79 15.08 20.16
C GLU A 15 10.53 15.90 19.89
N TYR A 16 9.89 16.37 20.96
CA TYR A 16 8.71 17.24 20.88
C TYR A 16 8.77 18.28 21.99
N GLY A 17 8.61 19.57 21.66
CA GLY A 17 8.66 20.65 22.65
C GLY A 17 10.00 20.87 23.36
N GLY A 18 11.08 20.20 22.91
CA GLY A 18 12.38 20.20 23.60
C GLY A 18 12.59 19.01 24.54
N GLU A 19 11.60 18.11 24.66
CA GLU A 19 11.70 16.87 25.44
C GLU A 19 11.79 15.63 24.54
N THR A 20 12.51 14.61 24.99
CA THR A 20 12.64 13.33 24.27
C THR A 20 11.64 12.31 24.80
N TYR A 21 10.69 11.92 23.96
CA TYR A 21 9.69 10.88 24.25
C TYR A 21 10.11 9.55 23.63
N TYR A 22 9.83 8.44 24.30
CA TYR A 22 10.21 7.10 23.86
C TYR A 22 8.97 6.24 23.56
N TYR A 23 9.06 5.42 22.52
CA TYR A 23 7.94 4.59 22.06
C TYR A 23 8.41 3.26 21.44
N ARG A 24 7.52 2.27 21.42
CA ARG A 24 7.66 1.02 20.66
C ARG A 24 6.68 0.96 19.50
N TYR A 25 6.94 0.10 18.52
CA TYR A 25 5.98 -0.11 17.43
C TYR A 25 4.79 -0.96 17.88
N LEU A 26 3.62 -0.69 17.29
CA LEU A 26 2.42 -1.47 17.58
C LEU A 26 2.57 -2.91 17.07
N THR A 27 2.41 -3.87 17.99
CA THR A 27 2.41 -5.30 17.66
C THR A 27 1.01 -5.76 17.23
N SER A 28 0.89 -6.94 16.61
CA SER A 28 -0.42 -7.51 16.24
C SER A 28 -1.39 -7.63 17.43
N ARG A 29 -0.88 -7.88 18.64
CA ARG A 29 -1.69 -7.92 19.87
C ARG A 29 -2.28 -6.55 20.22
N HIS A 30 -1.53 -5.47 20.00
CA HIS A 30 -2.02 -4.12 20.26
C HIS A 30 -3.13 -3.74 19.27
N LEU A 31 -3.07 -4.24 18.03
CA LEU A 31 -4.14 -4.06 17.04
C LEU A 31 -5.42 -4.83 17.42
N GLU A 32 -5.31 -6.00 18.04
CA GLU A 32 -6.46 -6.71 18.62
C GLU A 32 -7.10 -5.90 19.76
N THR A 33 -6.30 -5.32 20.66
CA THR A 33 -6.76 -4.43 21.73
C THR A 33 -7.43 -3.16 21.19
N LEU A 34 -6.87 -2.54 20.14
CA LEU A 34 -7.48 -1.36 19.50
C LEU A 34 -8.83 -1.70 18.85
N ASN A 35 -8.92 -2.84 18.15
CA ASN A 35 -10.17 -3.30 17.54
C ASN A 35 -11.24 -3.69 18.57
N ALA A 36 -10.87 -4.08 19.79
CA ALA A 36 -11.81 -4.34 20.87
C ALA A 36 -12.42 -3.06 21.48
N ASN A 37 -11.76 -1.90 21.30
CA ASN A 37 -12.08 -0.63 21.97
C ASN A 37 -12.50 0.48 20.98
N GLN A 38 -13.31 0.13 19.97
CA GLN A 38 -13.77 1.07 18.91
C GLN A 38 -14.58 2.29 19.40
N GLY A 39 -14.98 2.33 20.69
CA GLY A 39 -15.64 3.49 21.29
C GLY A 39 -14.69 4.61 21.76
N HIS A 40 -13.38 4.36 21.78
CA HIS A 40 -12.36 5.30 22.27
C HIS A 40 -11.57 5.96 21.12
N ASP A 41 -10.90 7.08 21.40
CA ASP A 41 -10.02 7.74 20.43
C ASP A 41 -8.83 6.82 20.13
N LEU A 42 -8.77 6.32 18.89
CA LEU A 42 -7.77 5.34 18.46
C LEU A 42 -6.33 5.85 18.61
N ASN A 43 -6.10 7.17 18.52
CA ASN A 43 -4.77 7.74 18.66
C ASN A 43 -4.33 7.76 20.14
N VAL A 44 -5.27 8.06 21.06
CA VAL A 44 -5.03 7.99 22.51
C VAL A 44 -4.72 6.55 22.93
N MET A 45 -5.53 5.59 22.47
CA MET A 45 -5.30 4.16 22.73
C MET A 45 -3.99 3.66 22.13
N ALA A 46 -3.65 4.09 20.90
CA ALA A 46 -2.40 3.74 20.26
C ALA A 46 -1.18 4.33 20.99
N PHE A 47 -1.31 5.55 21.53
CA PHE A 47 -0.31 6.21 22.36
C PHE A 47 -0.06 5.45 23.66
N ILE A 48 -1.11 5.11 24.42
CA ILE A 48 -1.02 4.33 25.66
C ILE A 48 -0.29 3.00 25.43
N LEU A 49 -0.62 2.30 24.34
CA LEU A 49 -0.04 1.00 23.98
C LEU A 49 1.38 1.08 23.40
N CYS A 50 1.90 2.27 23.09
CA CYS A 50 3.22 2.44 22.49
C CYS A 50 4.21 3.27 23.31
N ALA A 51 3.74 4.22 24.12
CA ALA A 51 4.56 5.11 24.93
C ALA A 51 5.26 4.31 26.05
N CYS A 52 6.57 4.50 26.16
CA CYS A 52 7.39 3.73 27.09
C CYS A 52 8.53 4.58 27.66
N THR A 53 9.17 4.06 28.70
CA THR A 53 10.40 4.60 29.28
C THR A 53 11.61 4.29 28.39
N PRO A 54 12.80 4.86 28.67
CA PRO A 54 14.05 4.46 27.98
C PRO A 54 14.43 2.98 28.16
N SER A 55 14.00 2.32 29.25
CA SER A 55 14.10 0.86 29.45
C SER A 55 13.08 0.08 28.60
N GLY A 56 12.08 0.76 28.04
CA GLY A 56 10.98 0.18 27.28
C GLY A 56 9.90 -0.43 28.15
N GLU A 57 9.77 -0.03 29.41
CA GLU A 57 8.61 -0.35 30.23
C GLU A 57 7.45 0.56 29.81
N PRO A 58 6.20 0.06 29.71
CA PRO A 58 5.07 0.88 29.29
C PRO A 58 4.88 2.04 30.29
N MET A 59 4.68 3.25 29.76
CA MET A 59 4.52 4.45 30.60
C MET A 59 3.09 4.59 31.12
N PHE A 60 2.12 4.04 30.38
CA PHE A 60 0.69 4.10 30.68
C PHE A 60 0.06 2.71 30.53
N THR A 61 -1.07 2.52 31.20
CA THR A 61 -1.97 1.39 31.10
C THR A 61 -3.31 1.84 30.51
N LEU A 62 -4.21 0.89 30.20
CA LEU A 62 -5.54 1.24 29.67
C LEU A 62 -6.43 1.98 30.70
N ASP A 63 -6.12 1.85 31.99
CA ASP A 63 -6.86 2.53 33.06
C ASP A 63 -6.50 4.03 33.13
N ASP A 64 -5.36 4.43 32.56
CA ASP A 64 -4.86 5.82 32.52
C ASP A 64 -5.40 6.63 31.32
N TYR A 65 -6.45 6.13 30.65
CA TYR A 65 -7.01 6.73 29.42
C TYR A 65 -7.44 8.19 29.61
N ASP A 66 -8.09 8.51 30.73
CA ASP A 66 -8.56 9.86 31.03
C ASP A 66 -7.39 10.82 31.35
N GLU A 67 -6.29 10.32 31.94
CA GLU A 67 -5.08 11.14 32.18
C GLU A 67 -4.36 11.47 30.87
N VAL A 68 -4.33 10.53 29.91
CA VAL A 68 -3.73 10.75 28.59
C VAL A 68 -4.55 11.71 27.73
N LEU A 69 -5.87 11.83 27.95
CA LEU A 69 -6.71 12.81 27.25
C LEU A 69 -6.33 14.27 27.53
N ASP A 70 -5.75 14.56 28.70
CA ASP A 70 -5.28 15.90 29.07
C ASP A 70 -3.92 16.27 28.43
N LEU A 71 -3.22 15.30 27.82
CA LEU A 71 -1.95 15.56 27.12
C LEU A 71 -2.18 16.30 25.79
N PRO A 72 -1.20 17.08 25.30
CA PRO A 72 -1.33 17.80 24.03
C PRO A 72 -1.62 16.85 22.85
N ARG A 73 -2.80 16.98 22.21
CA ARG A 73 -3.21 16.10 21.09
C ARG A 73 -2.18 15.97 19.96
N MET A 74 -1.37 17.01 19.73
CA MET A 74 -0.25 16.96 18.78
C MET A 74 0.80 15.91 19.17
N LEU A 75 1.21 15.85 20.45
CA LEU A 75 2.15 14.84 20.96
C LEU A 75 1.58 13.43 20.79
N ILE A 76 0.31 13.24 21.19
CA ILE A 76 -0.42 11.96 21.09
C ILE A 76 -0.43 11.48 19.63
N ASN A 77 -0.90 12.33 18.71
CA ASN A 77 -0.98 12.02 17.28
C ASN A 77 0.40 11.73 16.68
N THR A 78 1.42 12.51 17.04
CA THR A 78 2.79 12.31 16.55
C THR A 78 3.36 10.96 16.98
N ILE A 79 3.21 10.56 18.23
CA ILE A 79 3.73 9.29 18.77
C ILE A 79 2.90 8.09 18.32
N ALA A 80 1.57 8.21 18.24
CA ALA A 80 0.69 7.19 17.68
C ALA A 80 0.94 6.94 16.18
N HIS A 81 1.21 7.99 15.41
CA HIS A 81 1.62 7.87 14.01
C HIS A 81 3.03 7.26 13.89
N ALA A 82 3.99 7.68 14.70
CA ALA A 82 5.34 7.13 14.71
C ALA A 82 5.36 5.63 15.08
N SER A 83 4.58 5.21 16.09
CA SER A 83 4.45 3.81 16.49
C SER A 83 3.75 2.93 15.43
N SER A 84 2.85 3.53 14.65
CA SER A 84 2.13 2.88 13.54
C SER A 84 2.95 2.79 12.24
N THR A 85 3.92 3.69 12.03
CA THR A 85 4.71 3.81 10.79
C THR A 85 6.04 3.06 10.81
N GLY A 86 6.31 2.29 11.87
CA GLY A 86 7.58 1.60 12.18
C GLY A 86 8.19 0.62 11.18
N ASN A 87 7.60 0.47 10.01
CA ASN A 87 8.32 0.04 8.82
C ASN A 87 8.14 1.16 7.79
N GLY A 88 9.10 2.08 7.64
CA GLY A 88 8.98 3.21 6.71
C GLY A 88 8.60 2.80 5.28
N VAL A 89 9.01 1.58 4.85
CA VAL A 89 8.63 0.97 3.57
C VAL A 89 7.17 0.47 3.55
N ALA A 90 6.65 -0.03 4.67
CA ALA A 90 5.24 -0.44 4.78
C ALA A 90 4.32 0.76 5.03
N ALA A 91 4.79 1.77 5.77
CA ALA A 91 4.14 3.07 5.92
C ALA A 91 4.03 3.75 4.56
N ALA A 92 5.14 4.02 3.86
CA ALA A 92 5.11 4.60 2.51
C ALA A 92 4.23 3.80 1.54
N ARG A 93 4.23 2.45 1.60
CA ARG A 93 3.30 1.63 0.81
C ARG A 93 1.83 1.79 1.22
N ARG A 94 1.51 1.88 2.51
CA ARG A 94 0.15 2.17 3.00
C ARG A 94 -0.29 3.58 2.61
N LEU A 95 0.60 4.57 2.70
CA LEU A 95 0.34 5.97 2.30
C LEU A 95 0.18 6.14 0.78
N ILE A 96 0.82 5.29 -0.04
CA ILE A 96 0.58 5.19 -1.49
C ILE A 96 -0.70 4.39 -1.81
N GLN A 97 -1.12 3.49 -0.93
CA GLN A 97 -2.35 2.69 -1.06
C GLN A 97 -3.60 3.41 -0.54
N ASP A 98 -3.43 4.40 0.32
CA ASP A 98 -4.50 5.28 0.77
C ASP A 98 -4.99 6.16 -0.41
N PRO A 99 -6.22 5.97 -0.91
CA PRO A 99 -6.74 6.73 -2.04
C PRO A 99 -6.85 8.23 -1.72
N ASP A 100 -7.01 8.58 -0.44
CA ASP A 100 -7.23 9.94 0.01
C ASP A 100 -5.90 10.69 0.13
N ARG A 101 -4.88 10.07 0.75
CA ARG A 101 -3.54 10.69 0.79
C ARG A 101 -2.89 10.75 -0.61
N LYS A 102 -3.22 9.82 -1.52
CA LYS A 102 -2.89 9.93 -2.96
C LYS A 102 -3.58 11.14 -3.62
N PHE A 103 -4.86 11.35 -3.35
CA PHE A 103 -5.61 12.51 -3.87
C PHE A 103 -5.07 13.83 -3.31
N ILE A 104 -4.77 13.91 -2.01
CA ILE A 104 -4.15 15.07 -1.34
C ILE A 104 -2.83 15.48 -2.02
N LEU A 105 -1.96 14.52 -2.34
CA LEU A 105 -0.70 14.80 -3.04
C LEU A 105 -0.94 15.36 -4.46
N GLN A 106 -1.93 14.82 -5.18
CA GLN A 106 -2.31 15.33 -6.51
C GLN A 106 -2.92 16.74 -6.42
N LEU A 107 -3.78 16.97 -5.43
CA LEU A 107 -4.39 18.27 -5.14
C LEU A 107 -3.29 19.31 -4.93
N ALA A 108 -2.41 19.10 -3.95
CA ALA A 108 -1.25 19.96 -3.66
C ALA A 108 -0.40 20.25 -4.91
N THR A 109 -0.10 19.22 -5.72
CA THR A 109 0.68 19.37 -6.96
C THR A 109 -0.04 20.21 -8.02
N SER A 110 -1.38 20.09 -8.11
CA SER A 110 -2.19 20.77 -9.13
C SER A 110 -2.60 22.20 -8.75
N THR A 111 -2.79 22.49 -7.46
CA THR A 111 -3.18 23.82 -6.94
C THR A 111 -1.98 24.65 -6.50
N GLY A 112 -0.82 24.02 -6.25
CA GLY A 112 0.35 24.66 -5.64
C GLY A 112 0.23 24.85 -4.12
N TRP A 113 -0.76 24.24 -3.47
CA TRP A 113 -0.92 24.29 -2.01
C TRP A 113 0.10 23.38 -1.31
N SER A 114 0.41 23.67 -0.04
CA SER A 114 1.27 22.80 0.77
C SER A 114 0.55 21.50 1.12
N ILE A 115 1.31 20.43 1.38
CA ILE A 115 0.74 19.13 1.73
C ILE A 115 0.03 19.22 3.10
N GLU A 116 0.62 19.94 4.04
CA GLU A 116 0.10 20.15 5.39
C GLU A 116 -1.24 20.89 5.38
N TYR A 117 -1.41 21.86 4.48
CA TYR A 117 -2.69 22.53 4.27
C TYR A 117 -3.75 21.56 3.73
N CYS A 118 -3.40 20.76 2.71
CA CYS A 118 -4.31 19.77 2.13
C CYS A 118 -4.65 18.62 3.09
N GLU A 119 -3.74 18.24 4.00
CA GLU A 119 -3.96 17.26 5.07
C GLU A 119 -4.78 17.84 6.24
N GLY A 120 -4.78 19.17 6.41
CA GLY A 120 -5.60 19.90 7.37
C GLY A 120 -7.02 20.24 6.88
N LEU A 121 -7.37 19.91 5.64
CA LEU A 121 -8.73 20.05 5.13
C LEU A 121 -9.67 19.05 5.81
N ASP A 122 -10.88 19.49 6.11
CA ASP A 122 -11.93 18.63 6.63
C ASP A 122 -12.45 17.64 5.56
N PHE A 123 -13.16 16.61 6.01
CA PHE A 123 -13.67 15.55 5.14
C PHE A 123 -14.70 16.05 4.11
N GLU A 124 -15.50 17.06 4.44
CA GLU A 124 -16.54 17.60 3.55
C GLU A 124 -15.86 18.35 2.39
N THR A 125 -14.95 19.28 2.69
CA THR A 125 -14.14 19.98 1.69
C THR A 125 -13.33 19.02 0.81
N LEU A 126 -12.68 18.00 1.39
CA LEU A 126 -11.97 16.98 0.62
C LEU A 126 -12.90 16.18 -0.31
N SER A 127 -14.12 15.89 0.13
CA SER A 127 -15.12 15.17 -0.66
C SER A 127 -15.66 16.03 -1.81
N GLU A 128 -15.92 17.32 -1.57
CA GLU A 128 -16.29 18.27 -2.62
C GLU A 128 -15.19 18.42 -3.68
N LEU A 129 -13.92 18.52 -3.28
CA LEU A 129 -12.80 18.59 -4.21
C LEU A 129 -12.63 17.29 -5.04
N LYS A 130 -12.89 16.12 -4.47
CA LYS A 130 -12.93 14.84 -5.22
C LYS A 130 -14.09 14.80 -6.21
N ALA A 131 -15.26 15.32 -5.84
CA ALA A 131 -16.41 15.44 -6.72
C ALA A 131 -16.13 16.40 -7.87
N LEU A 132 -15.57 17.58 -7.58
CA LEU A 132 -15.15 18.58 -8.57
C LEU A 132 -14.13 17.99 -9.55
N ASN A 133 -13.08 17.30 -9.07
CA ASN A 133 -12.09 16.63 -9.94
C ASN A 133 -12.68 15.50 -10.80
N SER A 134 -13.87 15.00 -10.45
CA SER A 134 -14.60 14.00 -11.24
C SER A 134 -15.44 14.63 -12.35
N TRP A 135 -15.82 15.91 -12.23
CA TRP A 135 -16.55 16.68 -13.25
C TRP A 135 -15.62 17.52 -14.13
N VAL A 136 -14.67 18.21 -13.52
CA VAL A 136 -13.65 19.06 -14.13
C VAL A 136 -12.28 18.54 -13.69
N PRO A 137 -11.70 17.57 -14.42
CA PRO A 137 -10.42 16.98 -14.04
C PRO A 137 -9.26 17.97 -14.04
N PHE A 138 -8.73 18.23 -12.85
CA PHE A 138 -7.52 19.03 -12.63
C PHE A 138 -6.31 18.17 -12.22
N THR A 139 -6.52 16.92 -11.81
CA THR A 139 -5.40 15.98 -11.59
C THR A 139 -5.07 15.20 -12.88
N PRO A 140 -3.77 14.99 -13.20
CA PRO A 140 -3.36 14.38 -14.47
C PRO A 140 -3.99 13.01 -14.74
N GLU A 141 -4.17 12.20 -13.69
CA GLU A 141 -4.78 10.87 -13.80
C GLU A 141 -6.27 10.92 -14.18
N ARG A 142 -7.03 11.86 -13.63
CA ARG A 142 -8.45 12.04 -13.98
C ARG A 142 -8.60 12.65 -15.37
N GLN A 143 -7.74 13.59 -15.74
CA GLN A 143 -7.73 14.18 -17.08
C GLN A 143 -7.40 13.13 -18.15
N ALA A 144 -6.37 12.32 -17.91
CA ALA A 144 -6.02 11.16 -18.72
C ALA A 144 -7.19 10.16 -18.85
N GLY A 145 -7.88 9.85 -17.75
CA GLY A 145 -9.06 8.99 -17.75
C GLY A 145 -10.23 9.56 -18.58
N GLN A 146 -10.52 10.85 -18.45
CA GLN A 146 -11.58 11.54 -19.20
C GLN A 146 -11.27 11.55 -20.71
N LEU A 147 -10.05 11.90 -21.10
CA LEU A 147 -9.58 11.83 -22.49
C LEU A 147 -9.69 10.40 -23.04
N GLY A 148 -9.37 9.40 -22.22
CA GLY A 148 -9.57 7.99 -22.51
C GLY A 148 -11.01 7.61 -22.84
N VAL A 149 -11.98 8.08 -22.03
CA VAL A 149 -13.41 7.85 -22.28
C VAL A 149 -13.88 8.56 -23.54
N ILE A 150 -13.46 9.80 -23.77
CA ILE A 150 -13.80 10.58 -24.98
C ILE A 150 -13.27 9.86 -26.24
N ALA A 151 -11.99 9.46 -26.24
CA ALA A 151 -11.40 8.76 -27.38
C ALA A 151 -12.03 7.38 -27.62
N SER A 152 -12.38 6.64 -26.55
CA SER A 152 -13.13 5.39 -26.62
C SER A 152 -14.47 5.59 -27.33
N TYR A 153 -15.23 6.62 -26.94
CA TYR A 153 -16.50 6.99 -27.56
C TYR A 153 -16.34 7.41 -29.02
N MET A 154 -15.35 8.24 -29.35
CA MET A 154 -15.04 8.62 -30.74
C MET A 154 -14.66 7.39 -31.58
N SER A 155 -13.90 6.44 -31.04
CA SER A 155 -13.54 5.20 -31.75
C SER A 155 -14.77 4.34 -32.08
N SER A 156 -15.83 4.39 -31.25
CA SER A 156 -17.09 3.67 -31.48
C SER A 156 -17.85 4.15 -32.72
N GLN A 157 -17.61 5.40 -33.15
CA GLN A 157 -18.20 5.97 -34.37
C GLN A 157 -17.49 5.47 -35.64
N ILE A 158 -16.26 4.97 -35.51
CA ILE A 158 -15.40 4.52 -36.62
C ILE A 158 -15.30 2.99 -36.68
N HIS A 159 -15.32 2.32 -35.53
CA HIS A 159 -15.16 0.88 -35.38
C HIS A 159 -16.40 0.23 -34.78
N LYS A 160 -16.85 -0.88 -35.39
CA LYS A 160 -17.98 -1.70 -34.88
C LYS A 160 -17.79 -2.18 -33.43
N ASN A 161 -16.53 -2.34 -33.01
CA ASN A 161 -16.16 -2.66 -31.63
C ASN A 161 -15.39 -1.45 -31.07
N PRO A 162 -15.90 -0.73 -30.06
CA PRO A 162 -15.17 0.38 -29.46
C PRO A 162 -13.85 -0.09 -28.86
N LEU A 163 -12.78 0.69 -29.09
CA LEU A 163 -11.51 0.49 -28.42
C LEU A 163 -11.61 1.09 -27.02
N SER A 164 -11.36 0.29 -25.99
CA SER A 164 -11.33 0.76 -24.61
C SER A 164 -10.20 1.78 -24.39
N ALA A 165 -10.40 2.70 -23.44
CA ALA A 165 -9.49 3.82 -23.15
C ALA A 165 -8.02 3.39 -22.99
N ASP A 166 -7.78 2.25 -22.34
CA ASP A 166 -6.49 1.63 -22.09
C ASP A 166 -5.82 1.03 -23.34
N LYS A 167 -6.58 0.70 -24.39
CA LYS A 167 -6.05 0.29 -25.69
C LYS A 167 -5.63 1.49 -26.55
N ILE A 168 -6.31 2.63 -26.39
CA ILE A 168 -5.99 3.88 -27.09
C ILE A 168 -4.80 4.57 -26.44
N PHE A 169 -4.77 4.59 -25.11
CA PHE A 169 -3.73 5.24 -24.32
C PHE A 169 -3.01 4.21 -23.42
N PRO A 170 -1.85 3.65 -23.85
CA PRO A 170 -1.16 2.60 -23.12
C PRO A 170 -0.77 2.97 -21.69
N TYR A 171 -0.59 4.26 -21.38
CA TYR A 171 -0.28 4.75 -20.03
C TYR A 171 -1.48 4.65 -19.04
N LEU A 172 -2.70 4.39 -19.52
CA LEU A 172 -3.85 4.06 -18.68
C LEU A 172 -3.90 2.57 -18.28
N GLN A 173 -3.04 1.73 -18.85
CA GLN A 173 -2.97 0.31 -18.49
C GLN A 173 -2.38 0.15 -17.09
N LYS A 174 -3.06 -0.61 -16.21
CA LYS A 174 -2.55 -0.97 -14.87
C LYS A 174 -1.30 -1.85 -14.91
N ASN A 175 -1.00 -2.46 -16.06
CA ASN A 175 0.16 -3.31 -16.30
C ASN A 175 1.07 -2.63 -17.33
N VAL A 176 2.35 -2.99 -17.33
CA VAL A 176 3.28 -2.60 -18.40
C VAL A 176 2.75 -3.15 -19.74
N PRO A 177 2.62 -2.32 -20.80
CA PRO A 177 2.17 -2.79 -22.11
C PRO A 177 3.06 -3.92 -22.65
N LYS A 178 2.46 -4.92 -23.33
CA LYS A 178 3.18 -6.13 -23.80
C LYS A 178 4.43 -5.85 -24.67
N PHE A 179 4.52 -4.69 -25.32
CA PHE A 179 5.67 -4.28 -26.14
C PHE A 179 6.80 -3.60 -25.34
N LEU A 180 6.57 -3.22 -24.09
CA LEU A 180 7.56 -2.71 -23.13
C LEU A 180 7.90 -3.75 -22.04
N GLU A 181 7.15 -4.83 -21.95
CA GLU A 181 7.36 -5.89 -20.95
C GLU A 181 8.55 -6.77 -21.35
N HIS A 182 9.45 -7.05 -20.39
CA HIS A 182 10.65 -7.85 -20.64
C HIS A 182 10.27 -9.25 -21.17
N PRO A 183 10.94 -9.80 -22.22
CA PRO A 183 10.51 -11.04 -22.89
C PRO A 183 10.30 -12.24 -21.97
N LYS A 184 11.11 -12.39 -20.91
CA LYS A 184 10.94 -13.44 -19.88
C LYS A 184 9.61 -13.29 -19.12
N VAL A 185 9.26 -12.07 -18.72
CA VAL A 185 8.03 -11.75 -17.98
C VAL A 185 6.81 -11.90 -18.89
N ALA A 186 6.90 -11.42 -20.14
CA ALA A 186 5.84 -11.62 -21.13
C ALA A 186 5.58 -13.11 -21.42
N LYS A 187 6.64 -13.92 -21.55
CA LYS A 187 6.55 -15.37 -21.71
C LYS A 187 5.90 -16.03 -20.48
N ALA A 188 6.37 -15.74 -19.27
CA ALA A 188 5.78 -16.22 -18.02
C ALA A 188 4.29 -15.87 -17.90
N ARG A 189 3.92 -14.61 -18.17
CA ARG A 189 2.53 -14.13 -18.18
C ARG A 189 1.67 -14.91 -19.18
N SER A 190 2.18 -15.14 -20.40
CA SER A 190 1.48 -15.91 -21.44
C SER A 190 1.28 -17.39 -21.10
N LEU A 191 2.15 -17.98 -20.26
CA LEU A 191 1.99 -19.35 -19.76
C LEU A 191 0.98 -19.45 -18.61
N LEU A 192 0.81 -18.39 -17.81
CA LEU A 192 -0.14 -18.34 -16.69
C LEU A 192 -1.56 -17.88 -17.11
N GLU A 193 -1.69 -17.14 -18.20
CA GLU A 193 -2.97 -16.63 -18.72
C GLU A 193 -4.01 -17.77 -18.98
N PRO A 194 -3.67 -18.90 -19.65
CA PRO A 194 -4.59 -20.03 -19.82
C PRO A 194 -4.91 -20.80 -18.53
N VAL A 195 -3.93 -20.88 -17.62
CA VAL A 195 -4.04 -21.58 -16.33
C VAL A 195 -5.09 -20.91 -15.43
N SER A 196 -5.26 -19.59 -15.59
CA SER A 196 -6.21 -18.78 -14.82
C SER A 196 -7.67 -19.14 -15.06
N GLY A 197 -8.02 -19.64 -16.25
CA GLY A 197 -9.37 -20.07 -16.63
C GLY A 197 -9.58 -21.59 -16.63
N SER A 198 -8.59 -22.37 -16.20
CA SER A 198 -8.66 -23.83 -16.18
C SER A 198 -9.34 -24.37 -14.92
N PRO A 199 -10.04 -25.52 -14.98
CA PRO A 199 -10.64 -26.17 -13.79
C PRO A 199 -9.58 -26.47 -12.71
N ASP A 200 -9.95 -26.36 -11.43
CA ASP A 200 -9.00 -26.35 -10.30
C ASP A 200 -7.99 -27.51 -10.34
N LYS A 201 -8.44 -28.75 -10.57
CA LYS A 201 -7.57 -29.94 -10.65
C LYS A 201 -6.55 -29.92 -11.79
N ILE A 202 -6.81 -29.15 -12.85
CA ILE A 202 -5.90 -28.93 -13.98
C ILE A 202 -5.00 -27.74 -13.67
N LYS A 203 -5.58 -26.66 -13.15
CA LYS A 203 -4.89 -25.44 -12.69
C LYS A 203 -3.79 -25.77 -11.67
N GLU A 204 -4.08 -26.58 -10.66
CA GLU A 204 -3.09 -27.01 -9.66
C GLU A 204 -1.90 -27.73 -10.31
N LYS A 205 -2.15 -28.75 -11.14
CA LYS A 205 -1.08 -29.50 -11.82
C LYS A 205 -0.23 -28.62 -12.74
N GLN A 206 -0.84 -27.66 -13.43
CA GLN A 206 -0.13 -26.70 -14.26
C GLN A 206 0.71 -25.73 -13.42
N LEU A 207 0.18 -25.24 -12.30
CA LEU A 207 0.92 -24.38 -11.37
C LEU A 207 2.07 -25.13 -10.66
N GLU A 208 1.90 -26.42 -10.35
CA GLU A 208 2.96 -27.26 -9.78
C GLU A 208 4.16 -27.47 -10.72
N LEU A 209 3.93 -27.41 -12.03
CA LEU A 209 5.01 -27.43 -13.04
C LEU A 209 5.58 -26.04 -13.33
N LEU A 210 4.73 -25.00 -13.36
CA LEU A 210 5.14 -23.64 -13.73
C LEU A 210 5.83 -22.89 -12.58
N ILE A 211 5.37 -23.00 -11.33
CA ILE A 211 5.95 -22.25 -10.21
C ILE A 211 7.44 -22.58 -9.99
N PRO A 212 7.87 -23.85 -9.96
CA PRO A 212 9.30 -24.17 -9.80
C PRO A 212 10.16 -23.61 -10.94
N ALA A 213 9.67 -23.63 -12.18
CA ALA A 213 10.38 -23.06 -13.33
C ALA A 213 10.50 -21.52 -13.24
N LEU A 214 9.49 -20.83 -12.67
CA LEU A 214 9.56 -19.40 -12.40
C LEU A 214 10.48 -19.08 -11.23
N GLU A 215 10.55 -19.93 -10.20
CA GLU A 215 11.49 -19.80 -9.10
C GLU A 215 12.94 -20.00 -9.57
N GLU A 216 13.20 -21.01 -10.40
CA GLU A 216 14.49 -21.25 -11.04
C GLU A 216 14.92 -20.04 -11.91
N GLU A 217 14.02 -19.50 -12.73
CA GLU A 217 14.30 -18.31 -13.55
C GLU A 217 14.62 -17.07 -12.69
N VAL A 218 13.98 -16.92 -11.52
CA VAL A 218 14.29 -15.85 -10.56
C VAL A 218 15.66 -16.04 -9.91
N GLU A 219 16.04 -17.26 -9.52
CA GLU A 219 17.38 -17.52 -8.97
C GLU A 219 18.48 -17.36 -10.04
N MET A 220 18.25 -17.81 -11.28
CA MET A 220 19.15 -17.55 -12.41
C MET A 220 19.35 -16.05 -12.66
N GLU A 221 18.28 -15.24 -12.58
CA GLU A 221 18.39 -13.79 -12.78
C GLU A 221 19.10 -13.08 -11.61
N LYS A 222 18.94 -13.56 -10.37
CA LYS A 222 19.67 -13.08 -9.19
C LYS A 222 21.16 -13.43 -9.21
N ALA A 223 21.54 -14.55 -9.82
CA ALA A 223 22.92 -15.05 -9.85
C ALA A 223 23.83 -14.33 -10.87
N LYS A 224 23.28 -13.41 -11.68
CA LYS A 224 24.05 -12.58 -12.62
C LYS A 224 24.81 -11.47 -11.92
N ASP A 225 25.93 -11.04 -12.50
CA ASP A 225 26.69 -9.87 -12.04
C ASP A 225 25.84 -8.57 -12.02
N THR A 226 24.89 -8.45 -12.95
CA THR A 226 23.91 -7.34 -13.01
C THR A 226 22.48 -7.89 -13.07
N PRO A 227 21.84 -8.17 -11.92
CA PRO A 227 20.48 -8.72 -11.88
C PRO A 227 19.42 -7.73 -12.38
N ASP A 228 18.52 -8.17 -13.27
CA ASP A 228 17.36 -7.37 -13.65
C ASP A 228 16.31 -7.36 -12.50
N THR A 229 16.34 -6.28 -11.72
CA THR A 229 15.44 -6.08 -10.58
C THR A 229 13.96 -6.00 -10.98
N TYR A 230 13.63 -5.60 -12.21
CA TYR A 230 12.25 -5.58 -12.70
C TYR A 230 11.76 -7.00 -12.99
N VAL A 231 12.56 -7.81 -13.70
CA VAL A 231 12.26 -9.22 -13.98
C VAL A 231 12.08 -10.00 -12.68
N ILE A 232 13.03 -9.88 -11.75
CA ILE A 232 12.96 -10.53 -10.44
C ILE A 232 11.68 -10.13 -9.70
N ARG A 233 11.33 -8.83 -9.71
CA ARG A 233 10.13 -8.32 -9.01
C ARG A 233 8.83 -8.84 -9.60
N GLU A 234 8.65 -8.76 -10.92
CA GLU A 234 7.39 -9.18 -11.56
C GLU A 234 7.21 -10.71 -11.53
N LEU A 235 8.27 -11.50 -11.74
CA LEU A 235 8.20 -12.96 -11.59
C LEU A 235 7.91 -13.37 -10.13
N SER A 236 8.60 -12.76 -9.16
CA SER A 236 8.33 -13.00 -7.73
C SER A 236 6.90 -12.63 -7.31
N LYS A 237 6.33 -11.59 -7.93
CA LYS A 237 4.93 -11.18 -7.73
C LYS A 237 3.97 -12.25 -8.24
N MET A 238 4.16 -12.76 -9.46
CA MET A 238 3.35 -13.86 -10.01
C MET A 238 3.38 -15.10 -9.10
N ILE A 239 4.57 -15.49 -8.62
CA ILE A 239 4.73 -16.63 -7.68
C ILE A 239 3.95 -16.37 -6.37
N LYS A 240 4.05 -15.17 -5.82
CA LYS A 240 3.36 -14.81 -4.55
C LYS A 240 1.85 -14.80 -4.70
N ASP A 241 1.32 -14.19 -5.77
CA ASP A 241 -0.11 -14.06 -6.02
C ASP A 241 -0.77 -15.45 -6.14
N HIS A 242 -0.07 -16.44 -6.74
CA HIS A 242 -0.54 -17.82 -6.80
C HIS A 242 -0.37 -18.61 -5.49
N LYS A 243 0.73 -18.43 -4.75
CA LYS A 243 0.88 -19.06 -3.41
C LYS A 243 -0.22 -18.61 -2.45
N TRP A 244 -0.66 -17.35 -2.53
CA TRP A 244 -1.75 -16.82 -1.71
C TRP A 244 -3.10 -17.50 -2.04
N GLN A 245 -3.42 -17.72 -3.32
CA GLN A 245 -4.65 -18.46 -3.70
C GLN A 245 -4.72 -19.86 -3.07
N ARG A 246 -3.58 -20.56 -2.97
CA ARG A 246 -3.53 -21.93 -2.40
C ARG A 246 -3.78 -21.98 -0.88
N THR A 247 -3.56 -20.89 -0.15
CA THR A 247 -3.75 -20.82 1.32
C THR A 247 -5.18 -20.50 1.75
N TYR A 248 -5.99 -19.88 0.87
CA TYR A 248 -7.35 -19.39 1.20
C TYR A 248 -8.47 -20.11 0.44
N GLN A 249 -8.18 -21.27 -0.16
CA GLN A 249 -9.17 -22.16 -0.79
C GLN A 249 -9.31 -23.52 -0.06
N LEU A 250 -8.77 -23.60 1.16
CA LEU A 250 -8.90 -24.70 2.13
C LEU A 250 -9.60 -24.17 3.39
#